data_AF-A0AAD5IFS4-F1
#
_entry.id   AF-A0AAD5IFS4-F1
#
_cell.length_a   1.000
_cell.length_b   1.000
_cell.length_c   1.000
_cell.angle_alpha   90.00
_cell.angle_beta   90.00
_cell.angle_gamma   90.00
#
_symmetry.space_group_name_H-M   'P 1'
#
loop_
_entity.id
_entity.type
_entity.pdbx_description
1 polymer ?
#
loop_
_entity_poly.entity_id
_entity_poly.type
_entity_poly.pdbx_seq_one_letter_code
_entity_poly.pdbx_strand_id
1 'polypeptide(L)'
;MGEGWYFDFRHTHFDAYSPPDFYTRVGIAGVQADIIMKKTKTLEDNWAPAWNEEFEFPITVSEFALLRNEVHEYDMSEKDDFGGQTCLPVLELRSGICVVPLHGRKGEKYKSIKLFMRFEFV
;
A
#
# COMPACT_ATOMS: atom_id res chain seq x y z
N MET A 1 1.39 12.59 -10.72
CA MET A 1 1.53 11.15 -10.40
C MET A 1 1.07 11.00 -8.96
N GLY A 2 0.25 10.01 -8.61
CA GLY A 2 -0.38 9.89 -7.28
C GLY A 2 -1.90 10.08 -7.27
N GLU A 3 -2.49 10.70 -8.30
CA GLU A 3 -3.94 10.91 -8.45
C GLU A 3 -4.71 9.68 -8.95
N GLY A 4 -4.10 8.49 -8.86
CA GLY A 4 -4.69 7.28 -9.44
C GLY A 4 -6.07 6.97 -8.85
N TRP A 5 -6.25 7.19 -7.54
CA TRP A 5 -7.52 6.98 -6.87
C TRP A 5 -8.61 7.93 -7.36
N TYR A 6 -8.26 9.19 -7.61
CA TYR A 6 -9.17 10.20 -8.15
C TYR A 6 -9.73 9.80 -9.52
N PHE A 7 -8.92 9.14 -10.36
CA PHE A 7 -9.34 8.72 -11.70
C PHE A 7 -10.08 7.38 -11.74
N ASP A 8 -9.68 6.43 -10.89
CA ASP A 8 -10.21 5.06 -10.94
C ASP A 8 -11.49 4.89 -10.10
N PHE A 9 -11.73 5.77 -9.11
CA PHE A 9 -12.91 5.72 -8.23
C PHE A 9 -13.82 6.94 -8.39
N ARG A 10 -15.09 6.77 -8.01
CA ARG A 10 -16.02 7.91 -7.88
C ARG A 10 -15.59 8.76 -6.68
N HIS A 11 -15.82 10.07 -6.74
CA HIS A 11 -15.43 10.96 -5.64
C HIS A 11 -16.14 10.65 -4.32
N THR A 12 -17.29 9.98 -4.38
CA THR A 12 -18.06 9.56 -3.20
C THR A 12 -17.78 8.11 -2.79
N HIS A 13 -16.72 7.49 -3.32
CA HIS A 13 -16.47 6.06 -3.10
C HIS A 13 -15.98 5.76 -1.70
N PHE A 14 -15.04 6.57 -1.21
CA PHE A 14 -14.45 6.44 0.10
C PHE A 14 -15.22 7.29 1.11
N ASP A 15 -15.30 8.59 0.86
CA ASP A 15 -16.09 9.52 1.67
C ASP A 15 -17.20 10.16 0.85
N ALA A 16 -18.37 10.35 1.47
CA ALA A 16 -19.51 10.95 0.78
C ALA A 16 -19.35 12.48 0.58
N TYR A 17 -18.59 13.15 1.45
CA TYR A 17 -18.54 14.61 1.52
C TYR A 17 -17.13 15.22 1.58
N SER A 18 -16.10 14.41 1.84
CA SER A 18 -14.69 14.80 1.91
C SER A 18 -13.84 14.00 0.91
N PRO A 19 -12.61 14.42 0.64
CA PRO A 19 -11.58 13.51 0.12
C PRO A 19 -11.21 12.42 1.14
N PRO A 20 -10.58 11.31 0.68
CA PRO A 20 -10.27 10.16 1.53
C PRO A 20 -9.13 10.36 2.52
N ASP A 21 -9.21 9.66 3.64
CA ASP A 21 -8.18 9.59 4.69
C ASP A 21 -7.28 8.36 4.53
N PHE A 22 -6.33 8.40 3.59
CA PHE A 22 -5.54 7.22 3.25
C PHE A 22 -4.38 6.93 4.21
N TYR A 23 -4.22 5.65 4.54
CA TYR A 23 -3.00 5.08 5.11
C TYR A 23 -2.59 3.80 4.40
N THR A 24 -1.32 3.39 4.52
CA THR A 24 -0.83 2.12 4.01
C THR A 24 -0.33 1.22 5.12
N ARG A 25 -0.60 -0.08 4.99
CA ARG A 25 0.01 -1.14 5.77
C ARG A 25 1.06 -1.81 4.90
N VAL A 26 2.30 -1.86 5.37
CA VAL A 26 3.43 -2.44 4.65
C VAL A 26 4.06 -3.52 5.54
N GLY A 27 4.36 -4.67 4.97
CA GLY A 27 4.95 -5.74 5.75
C GLY A 27 5.38 -6.95 4.94
N ILE A 28 5.82 -7.97 5.64
CA ILE A 28 6.31 -9.23 5.08
C ILE A 28 5.33 -10.34 5.43
N ALA A 29 4.93 -11.11 4.43
CA ALA A 29 4.31 -12.43 4.58
C ALA A 29 5.36 -13.50 4.25
N GLY A 30 5.33 -14.64 4.94
CA GLY A 30 6.31 -15.69 4.72
C GLY A 30 6.37 -16.67 5.89
N VAL A 31 7.58 -17.10 6.26
CA VAL A 31 7.80 -17.94 7.44
C VAL A 31 7.40 -17.19 8.71
N GLN A 32 6.98 -17.92 9.75
CA GLN A 32 6.46 -17.34 10.99
C GLN A 32 7.39 -16.30 11.64
N ALA A 33 8.72 -16.47 11.52
CA ALA A 33 9.71 -15.54 12.05
C ALA A 33 9.74 -14.18 11.33
N ASP A 34 9.32 -14.13 10.06
CA ASP A 34 9.40 -12.95 9.20
C ASP A 34 8.06 -12.21 9.07
N ILE A 35 6.96 -12.79 9.59
CA ILE A 35 5.63 -12.17 9.47
C ILE A 35 5.56 -10.92 10.34
N ILE A 36 5.44 -9.77 9.70
CA ILE A 36 5.29 -8.47 10.35
C ILE A 36 4.51 -7.52 9.45
N MET A 37 3.67 -6.66 10.03
CA MET A 37 2.98 -5.57 9.33
C MET A 37 3.16 -4.28 10.13
N LYS A 38 3.55 -3.21 9.44
CA LYS A 38 3.64 -1.84 9.97
C LYS A 38 2.63 -0.96 9.25
N LYS A 39 2.18 0.12 9.90
CA LYS A 39 1.19 1.06 9.38
C LYS A 39 1.83 2.44 9.30
N THR A 40 1.62 3.18 8.21
CA THR A 40 1.95 4.60 8.12
C THR A 40 0.97 5.43 8.95
N LYS A 41 1.27 6.72 9.09
CA LYS A 41 0.26 7.70 9.45
C LYS A 41 -0.87 7.71 8.44
N THR A 42 -2.06 8.05 8.93
CA THR A 42 -3.20 8.43 8.09
C THR A 42 -2.96 9.85 7.60
N LEU A 43 -3.17 10.08 6.30
CA LEU A 43 -3.16 11.40 5.70
C LEU A 43 -4.60 11.80 5.39
N GLU A 44 -5.08 12.80 6.10
CA GLU A 44 -6.48 13.25 6.03
C GLU A 44 -6.75 14.07 4.75
N ASP A 45 -7.96 13.96 4.22
CA ASP A 45 -8.51 14.75 3.12
C ASP A 45 -7.61 14.81 1.86
N ASN A 46 -7.02 13.68 1.42
CA ASN A 46 -6.04 13.69 0.33
C ASN A 46 -6.12 12.53 -0.68
N TRP A 47 -6.49 12.85 -1.92
CA TRP A 47 -6.53 11.92 -3.07
C TRP A 47 -5.15 11.47 -3.59
N ALA A 48 -4.08 12.18 -3.26
CA ALA A 48 -2.71 11.92 -3.72
C ALA A 48 -1.75 11.85 -2.51
N PRO A 49 -1.87 10.81 -1.66
CA PRO A 49 -1.11 10.70 -0.42
C PRO A 49 0.39 10.54 -0.70
N ALA A 50 1.19 11.28 0.07
CA ALA A 50 2.65 11.19 0.07
C ALA A 50 3.14 10.92 1.51
N TRP A 51 3.10 9.64 1.92
CA TRP A 51 3.44 9.24 3.29
C TRP A 51 4.91 9.53 3.65
N ASN A 52 5.83 9.30 2.72
CA ASN A 52 7.29 9.51 2.93
C ASN A 52 7.82 8.86 4.23
N GLU A 53 7.28 7.70 4.58
CA GLU A 53 7.69 6.92 5.75
C GLU A 53 8.54 5.73 5.31
N GLU A 54 9.52 5.40 6.14
CA GLU A 54 10.48 4.32 5.92
C GLU A 54 10.30 3.21 6.95
N PHE A 55 10.45 1.96 6.50
CA PHE A 55 10.30 0.79 7.34
C PHE A 55 11.40 -0.23 7.06
N GLU A 56 12.03 -0.71 8.11
CA GLU A 56 12.99 -1.82 8.04
C GLU A 56 12.32 -3.14 8.44
N PHE A 57 12.63 -4.21 7.71
CA PHE A 57 12.09 -5.54 7.96
C PHE A 57 13.24 -6.55 8.00
N PRO A 58 13.55 -7.16 9.17
CA PRO A 58 14.49 -8.27 9.22
C PRO A 58 13.84 -9.48 8.54
N ILE A 59 14.54 -10.10 7.59
CA ILE A 59 14.06 -11.27 6.85
C ILE A 59 15.05 -12.40 7.05
N THR A 60 14.58 -13.53 7.59
CA THR A 60 15.39 -14.72 7.85
C THR A 60 15.40 -15.68 6.67
N VAL A 61 14.29 -15.80 5.92
CA VAL A 61 14.19 -16.69 4.75
C VAL A 61 13.57 -15.95 3.56
N SER A 62 14.43 -15.30 2.78
CA SER A 62 14.04 -14.44 1.66
C SER A 62 13.24 -15.15 0.55
N GLU A 63 13.48 -16.45 0.37
CA GLU A 63 12.90 -17.31 -0.65
C GLU A 63 11.38 -17.50 -0.46
N PHE A 64 10.89 -17.34 0.77
CA PHE A 64 9.46 -17.41 1.11
C PHE A 64 8.91 -16.05 1.54
N ALA A 65 9.69 -14.97 1.46
CA ALA A 65 9.27 -13.64 1.86
C ALA A 65 8.56 -12.91 0.72
N LEU A 66 7.36 -12.43 1.00
CA LEU A 66 6.56 -11.59 0.12
C LEU A 66 6.35 -10.23 0.78
N LEU A 67 6.73 -9.16 0.10
CA LEU A 67 6.36 -7.81 0.48
C LEU A 67 4.87 -7.60 0.18
N ARG A 68 4.09 -7.35 1.22
CA ARG A 68 2.66 -7.03 1.15
C ARG A 68 2.43 -5.57 1.47
N ASN A 69 1.72 -4.88 0.58
CA ASN A 69 1.22 -3.54 0.84
C ASN A 69 -0.30 -3.53 0.68
N GLU A 70 -0.97 -2.82 1.58
CA GLU A 70 -2.40 -2.55 1.51
C GLU A 70 -2.67 -1.10 1.82
N VAL A 71 -3.35 -0.40 0.92
CA VAL A 71 -3.85 0.94 1.16
C VAL A 71 -5.29 0.83 1.62
N HIS A 72 -5.60 1.54 2.70
CA HIS A 72 -6.92 1.63 3.27
C HIS A 72 -7.26 3.09 3.50
N GLU A 73 -8.55 3.36 3.52
CA GLU A 73 -9.13 4.63 3.89
C GLU A 73 -9.71 4.49 5.30
N TYR A 74 -9.45 5.47 6.16
CA TYR A 74 -9.79 5.41 7.56
C TYR A 74 -11.17 6.01 7.84
N ASP A 75 -12.14 5.15 8.11
CA ASP A 75 -13.47 5.57 8.59
C ASP A 75 -13.56 5.40 10.12
N MET A 76 -13.84 6.48 10.85
CA MET A 76 -14.02 6.43 12.31
C MET A 76 -15.24 5.61 12.76
N SER A 77 -16.25 5.47 11.91
CA SER A 77 -17.57 4.95 12.23
C SER A 77 -17.84 3.53 11.71
N GLU A 78 -17.14 3.13 10.67
CA GLU A 78 -17.26 1.80 10.05
C GLU A 78 -15.91 1.10 9.95
N LYS A 79 -15.86 0.05 9.13
CA LYS A 79 -14.62 -0.66 8.83
C LYS A 79 -13.93 0.08 7.69
N ASP A 80 -12.65 0.37 7.88
CA ASP A 80 -11.76 0.97 6.88
C ASP A 80 -11.97 0.41 5.46
N ASP A 81 -12.15 1.33 4.53
CA ASP A 81 -12.40 1.01 3.14
C ASP A 81 -11.10 0.63 2.42
N PHE A 82 -11.21 -0.29 1.45
CA PHE A 82 -10.02 -0.81 0.79
C PHE A 82 -9.64 0.01 -0.44
N GLY A 83 -8.47 0.65 -0.37
CA GLY A 83 -7.92 1.46 -1.45
C GLY A 83 -7.06 0.69 -2.44
N GLY A 84 -6.57 -0.51 -2.10
CA GLY A 84 -5.79 -1.35 -3.02
C GLY A 84 -4.73 -2.21 -2.33
N GLN A 85 -4.21 -3.20 -3.06
CA GLN A 85 -3.14 -4.06 -2.57
C GLN A 85 -2.08 -4.40 -3.61
N THR A 86 -0.92 -4.82 -3.14
CA THR A 86 0.08 -5.54 -3.92
C THR A 86 0.78 -6.55 -3.04
N CYS A 87 1.29 -7.62 -3.66
CA CYS A 87 2.06 -8.66 -3.01
C CYS A 87 3.18 -9.06 -3.96
N LEU A 88 4.43 -8.81 -3.60
CA LEU A 88 5.61 -8.98 -4.46
C LEU A 88 6.64 -9.89 -3.78
N PRO A 89 7.23 -10.87 -4.49
CA PRO A 89 8.34 -11.64 -3.95
C PRO A 89 9.53 -10.72 -3.64
N VAL A 90 10.09 -10.83 -2.43
CA VAL A 90 11.21 -9.97 -2.01
C VAL A 90 12.42 -10.15 -2.94
N LEU A 91 12.68 -11.38 -3.40
CA LEU A 91 13.76 -11.70 -4.34
C LEU A 91 13.62 -11.04 -5.72
N GLU A 92 12.43 -10.59 -6.10
CA GLU A 92 12.20 -9.90 -7.38
C GLU A 92 12.32 -8.38 -7.28
N LEU A 93 12.41 -7.86 -6.06
CA LEU A 93 12.56 -6.43 -5.83
C LEU A 93 13.97 -5.95 -6.22
N ARG A 94 14.03 -4.74 -6.75
CA ARG A 94 15.30 -4.08 -7.12
C ARG A 94 15.54 -2.89 -6.22
N SER A 95 16.79 -2.70 -5.82
CA SER A 95 17.19 -1.53 -5.04
C SER A 95 16.93 -0.24 -5.81
N GLY A 96 16.58 0.82 -5.09
CA GLY A 96 16.22 2.11 -5.63
C GLY A 96 14.72 2.32 -5.75
N ILE A 97 14.34 3.28 -6.59
CA ILE A 97 12.97 3.78 -6.70
C ILE A 97 12.20 2.98 -7.76
N CYS A 98 11.04 2.47 -7.36
CA CYS A 98 10.14 1.66 -8.17
C CYS A 98 8.71 2.19 -8.15
N VAL A 99 8.00 1.99 -9.26
CA VAL A 99 6.56 2.23 -9.36
C VAL A 99 5.84 0.89 -9.26
N VAL A 100 5.01 0.72 -8.24
CA VAL A 100 4.32 -0.54 -7.94
C VAL A 100 2.82 -0.39 -8.19
N PRO A 101 2.23 -1.09 -9.18
CA PRO A 101 0.80 -1.02 -9.43
C PRO A 101 0.00 -1.66 -8.28
N LEU A 102 -1.17 -1.09 -7.99
CA LEU A 102 -2.11 -1.69 -7.04
C LEU A 102 -3.22 -2.47 -7.74
N HIS A 103 -3.80 -3.39 -7.00
CA HIS A 103 -4.85 -4.30 -7.43
C HIS A 103 -6.05 -4.20 -6.47
N GLY A 104 -7.23 -4.51 -7.00
CA GLY A 104 -8.45 -4.62 -6.23
C GLY A 104 -8.51 -5.86 -5.34
N ARG A 105 -9.63 -6.01 -4.62
CA ARG A 105 -9.84 -7.13 -3.69
C ARG A 105 -9.82 -8.48 -4.39
N LYS A 106 -10.20 -8.55 -5.67
CA LYS A 106 -10.21 -9.79 -6.47
C LYS A 106 -8.91 -9.99 -7.26
N GLY A 107 -7.91 -9.13 -7.08
CA GLY A 107 -6.62 -9.19 -7.78
C GLY A 107 -6.62 -8.53 -9.15
N GLU A 108 -7.70 -7.84 -9.53
CA GLU A 108 -7.78 -7.05 -10.75
C GLU A 108 -6.86 -5.83 -10.66
N LYS A 109 -6.05 -5.61 -11.69
CA LYS A 109 -5.12 -4.47 -11.72
C LYS A 109 -5.89 -3.16 -11.90
N TYR A 110 -5.63 -2.18 -11.04
CA TYR A 110 -6.13 -0.82 -11.24
C TYR A 110 -5.43 -0.14 -12.42
N LYS A 111 -6.15 0.74 -13.12
CA LYS A 111 -5.67 1.35 -14.36
C LYS A 111 -4.64 2.44 -14.06
N SER A 112 -4.93 3.26 -13.07
CA SER A 112 -4.19 4.50 -12.78
C SER A 112 -3.47 4.46 -11.44
N ILE A 113 -3.85 3.56 -10.53
CA ILE A 113 -3.33 3.52 -9.15
C ILE A 113 -1.99 2.79 -9.07
N LYS A 114 -0.98 3.51 -8.56
CA LYS A 114 0.38 3.00 -8.36
C LYS A 114 1.01 3.65 -7.13
N LEU A 115 1.79 2.90 -6.37
CA LEU A 115 2.65 3.39 -5.31
C LEU A 115 4.04 3.73 -5.84
N PHE A 116 4.63 4.79 -5.32
CA PHE A 116 6.02 5.14 -5.55
C PHE A 116 6.81 4.73 -4.30
N MET A 117 7.74 3.79 -4.45
CA MET A 117 8.44 3.18 -3.33
C MET A 117 9.94 3.14 -3.59
N ARG A 118 10.73 3.30 -2.53
CA ARG A 118 12.18 3.06 -2.57
C ARG A 118 12.47 1.78 -1.79
N PHE A 119 13.28 0.91 -2.38
CA PHE A 119 13.75 -0.31 -1.74
C PHE A 119 15.25 -0.24 -1.51
N GLU A 120 15.70 -0.65 -0.34
CA GLU A 120 17.12 -0.81 -0.01
C GLU A 120 17.31 -2.17 0.65
N PHE A 121 18.41 -2.84 0.30
CA PHE A 121 18.79 -4.15 0.82
C PHE A 121 20.19 -3.99 1.41
N VAL A 122 20.33 -4.33 2.69
CA VAL A 122 21.56 -4.20 3.47
C VAL A 122 22.08 -5.59 3.85
#